data_AF-A0A8C9QJH9-F1
#
_entry.id   AF-A0A8C9QJH9-F1
#
_cell.length_a   1.000
_cell.length_b   1.000
_cell.length_c   1.000
_cell.angle_alpha   90.00
_cell.angle_beta   90.00
_cell.angle_gamma   90.00
#
_symmetry.space_group_name_H-M   'P 1'
#
loop_
_entity.id
_entity.type
_entity.pdbx_description
1 polymer ?
#
loop_
_entity_poly.entity_id
_entity_poly.type
_entity_poly.pdbx_seq_one_letter_code
_entity_poly.pdbx_strand_id
1 'polypeptide(L)'
;MWTSSTQSCPRSHAPQAPPPRGGRPFKGGGFLKKFRARFPDLPFIALEDRRGFWVSEQYGLLRPGLSEKAISIWETKNFFFELEPLPGAVQAVKQMASLQNTDVFICTSPIKMFKYCPYEKYAWVEKHFGPDFLEQIVLTRDKTVVSADILIDDRPDITGAEPHPTWEHVLFTSCHNQHLQLQPPSRRLHSWADDWKAILDSKRPH
;
A
#
# COMPACT_ATOMS: atom_id res chain seq x y z
N MET A 1 17.20 22.84 -18.24
CA MET A 1 18.24 23.52 -19.04
C MET A 1 19.39 23.84 -18.08
N TRP A 2 20.53 23.12 -18.19
CA TRP A 2 21.80 23.21 -17.39
C TRP A 2 21.69 22.99 -15.86
N THR A 3 22.61 22.41 -15.07
CA THR A 3 23.82 21.53 -15.09
C THR A 3 24.07 21.22 -13.59
N SER A 4 24.53 20.05 -13.11
CA SER A 4 25.96 19.71 -13.02
C SER A 4 26.19 18.25 -12.58
N SER A 5 27.26 17.69 -13.12
CA SER A 5 27.89 16.40 -12.80
C SER A 5 28.42 16.27 -11.37
N THR A 6 28.23 15.12 -10.74
CA THR A 6 29.16 14.55 -9.75
C THR A 6 29.33 13.05 -9.97
N GLN A 7 30.57 12.61 -9.77
CA GLN A 7 31.14 11.31 -10.12
C GLN A 7 30.40 10.11 -9.52
N SER A 8 30.23 9.10 -10.37
CA SER A 8 29.70 7.78 -10.08
C SER A 8 30.71 6.90 -9.34
N CYS A 9 30.32 6.41 -8.16
CA CYS A 9 30.93 5.24 -7.51
C CYS A 9 30.12 4.00 -7.94
N PRO A 10 30.72 2.90 -8.43
CA PRO A 10 29.98 1.76 -8.94
C PRO A 10 29.43 0.94 -7.76
N ARG A 11 28.20 1.22 -7.32
CA ARG A 11 27.45 0.25 -6.54
C ARG A 11 26.93 -0.81 -7.51
N SER A 12 27.28 -2.06 -7.21
CA SER A 12 26.76 -3.25 -7.87
C SER A 12 25.24 -3.29 -7.77
N HIS A 13 24.56 -2.71 -8.75
CA HIS A 13 23.14 -2.95 -8.98
C HIS A 13 23.01 -4.28 -9.71
N ALA A 14 22.91 -5.36 -8.93
CA ALA A 14 22.21 -6.53 -9.42
C ALA A 14 20.80 -6.07 -9.83
N PRO A 15 20.35 -6.32 -11.07
CA PRO A 15 19.00 -5.97 -11.48
C PRO A 15 18.01 -6.72 -10.60
N GLN A 16 17.22 -5.99 -9.80
CA GLN A 16 16.11 -6.56 -9.06
C GLN A 16 15.11 -7.15 -10.06
N ALA A 17 14.68 -8.39 -9.81
CA ALA A 17 13.71 -9.06 -10.66
C ALA A 17 12.44 -8.20 -10.78
N PRO A 18 11.84 -8.11 -11.98
CA PRO A 18 10.59 -7.37 -12.17
C PRO A 18 9.51 -7.91 -11.22
N PRO A 19 8.64 -7.05 -10.67
CA PRO A 19 7.60 -7.49 -9.74
C PRO A 19 6.76 -8.59 -10.38
N PRO A 20 6.33 -9.61 -9.60
CA PRO A 20 5.63 -10.78 -10.12
C PRO A 20 4.38 -10.38 -10.90
N ARG A 21 3.98 -11.27 -11.80
CA ARG A 21 2.70 -11.13 -12.51
C ARG A 21 1.55 -11.28 -11.51
N GLY A 22 1.05 -10.16 -10.99
CA GLY A 22 -0.28 -10.08 -10.38
C GLY A 22 -0.38 -10.10 -8.85
N GLY A 23 0.74 -10.18 -8.11
CA GLY A 23 0.71 -10.15 -6.65
C GLY A 23 0.22 -8.81 -6.09
N ARG A 24 -0.38 -8.83 -4.90
CA ARG A 24 -0.66 -7.62 -4.09
C ARG A 24 -0.63 -7.90 -2.59
N PRO A 25 -0.45 -6.85 -1.77
CA PRO A 25 -0.79 -6.89 -0.36
C PRO A 25 -2.32 -6.82 -0.24
N PHE A 26 -2.87 -7.51 0.74
CA PHE A 26 -4.20 -7.19 1.23
C PHE A 26 -4.10 -6.98 2.71
N LYS A 27 -4.71 -5.88 3.18
CA LYS A 27 -4.92 -5.63 4.61
C LYS A 27 -5.78 -6.79 5.11
N GLY A 28 -5.13 -7.63 5.91
CA GLY A 28 -5.36 -9.06 5.98
C GLY A 28 -6.65 -9.46 6.68
N GLY A 29 -7.81 -9.27 6.05
CA GLY A 29 -9.06 -9.88 6.51
C GLY A 29 -9.95 -10.21 5.32
N GLY A 30 -10.18 -9.22 4.45
CA GLY A 30 -11.05 -9.36 3.28
C GLY A 30 -10.59 -10.45 2.31
N PHE A 31 -9.30 -10.50 1.99
CA PHE A 31 -8.75 -11.56 1.13
C PHE A 31 -8.92 -12.95 1.75
N LEU A 32 -8.43 -13.16 2.99
CA LEU A 32 -8.45 -14.48 3.62
C LEU A 32 -9.88 -15.00 3.80
N LYS A 33 -10.82 -14.13 4.23
CA LYS A 33 -12.24 -14.44 4.34
C LYS A 33 -12.81 -14.92 3.00
N LYS A 34 -12.57 -14.17 1.91
CA LYS A 34 -13.08 -14.53 0.57
C LYS A 34 -12.38 -15.77 0.00
N PHE A 35 -11.09 -15.95 0.23
CA PHE A 35 -10.35 -17.13 -0.19
C PHE A 35 -10.89 -18.39 0.47
N ARG A 36 -11.05 -18.39 1.81
CA ARG A 36 -11.60 -19.52 2.56
C ARG A 36 -13.06 -19.82 2.19
N ALA A 37 -13.85 -18.79 1.89
CA ALA A 37 -15.22 -18.98 1.44
C ALA A 37 -15.30 -19.62 0.04
N ARG A 38 -14.41 -19.24 -0.88
CA ARG A 38 -14.41 -19.75 -2.27
C ARG A 38 -13.71 -21.11 -2.42
N PHE A 39 -12.71 -21.37 -1.59
CA PHE A 39 -11.88 -22.57 -1.64
C PHE A 39 -11.75 -23.22 -0.25
N PRO A 40 -12.86 -23.75 0.31
CA PRO A 40 -12.90 -24.23 1.70
C PRO A 40 -11.95 -25.40 1.99
N ASP A 41 -11.68 -26.23 0.99
CA ASP A 41 -10.85 -27.44 1.13
C ASP A 41 -9.37 -27.22 0.78
N LEU A 42 -8.99 -25.99 0.39
CA LEU A 42 -7.61 -25.65 0.06
C LEU A 42 -6.87 -25.10 1.27
N PRO A 43 -5.56 -25.37 1.42
CA PRO A 43 -4.80 -24.80 2.50
C PRO A 43 -4.70 -23.29 2.32
N PHE A 44 -4.61 -22.58 3.43
CA PHE A 44 -4.54 -21.13 3.48
C PHE A 44 -3.40 -20.69 4.40
N ILE A 45 -3.04 -19.43 4.29
CA ILE A 45 -2.04 -18.79 5.16
C ILE A 45 -2.79 -17.89 6.14
N ALA A 46 -2.65 -18.17 7.43
CA ALA A 46 -3.18 -17.31 8.48
C ALA A 46 -2.50 -15.94 8.47
N LEU A 47 -3.10 -14.93 9.09
CA LEU A 47 -2.63 -13.55 8.97
C LEU A 47 -1.30 -13.36 9.71
N GLU A 48 -1.19 -13.94 10.89
CA GLU A 48 0.01 -14.07 11.69
C GLU A 48 1.18 -14.72 10.94
N ASP A 49 0.88 -15.61 9.99
CA ASP A 49 1.86 -16.33 9.18
C ASP A 49 2.21 -15.62 7.87
N ARG A 50 1.59 -14.46 7.59
CA ARG A 50 1.89 -13.70 6.38
C ARG A 50 3.32 -13.18 6.40
N ARG A 51 4.06 -13.46 5.33
CA ARG A 51 5.41 -12.95 5.05
C ARG A 51 5.49 -12.43 3.63
N GLY A 52 6.25 -11.36 3.42
CA GLY A 52 6.44 -10.75 2.11
C GLY A 52 5.20 -10.02 1.58
N PHE A 53 5.41 -8.99 0.77
CA PHE A 53 4.34 -8.11 0.29
C PHE A 53 3.34 -8.80 -0.64
N TRP A 54 3.79 -9.76 -1.45
CA TRP A 54 3.00 -10.39 -2.50
C TRP A 54 2.28 -11.65 -2.00
N VAL A 55 0.95 -11.56 -1.81
CA VAL A 55 0.14 -12.70 -1.35
C VAL A 55 0.25 -13.90 -2.30
N SER A 56 0.17 -13.67 -3.61
CA SER A 56 0.21 -14.75 -4.62
C SER A 56 1.50 -15.56 -4.58
N GLU A 57 2.64 -14.93 -4.27
CA GLU A 57 3.92 -15.63 -4.15
C GLU A 57 3.91 -16.61 -2.97
N GLN A 58 3.51 -16.15 -1.77
CA GLN A 58 3.47 -17.02 -0.61
C GLN A 58 2.46 -18.16 -0.80
N TYR A 59 1.30 -17.89 -1.42
CA TYR A 59 0.34 -18.94 -1.78
C TYR A 59 0.91 -19.92 -2.82
N GLY A 60 1.65 -19.43 -3.82
CA GLY A 60 2.33 -20.28 -4.81
C GLY A 60 3.37 -21.22 -4.20
N LEU A 61 4.08 -20.78 -3.15
CA LEU A 61 5.01 -21.61 -2.38
C LEU A 61 4.29 -22.65 -1.50
N LEU A 62 3.08 -22.34 -1.02
CA LEU A 62 2.32 -23.25 -0.18
C LEU A 62 1.85 -24.51 -0.94
N ARG A 63 1.36 -24.33 -2.17
CA ARG A 63 0.99 -25.44 -3.06
C ARG A 63 0.88 -24.95 -4.51
N PRO A 64 1.36 -25.73 -5.50
CA PRO A 64 1.19 -25.40 -6.91
C PRO A 64 -0.27 -25.09 -7.28
N GLY A 65 -0.48 -24.05 -8.08
CA GLY A 65 -1.82 -23.61 -8.52
C GLY A 65 -2.56 -22.68 -7.53
N LEU A 66 -2.04 -22.46 -6.31
CA LEU A 66 -2.68 -21.54 -5.37
C LEU A 66 -2.40 -20.07 -5.68
N SER A 67 -1.32 -19.75 -6.39
CA SER A 67 -1.03 -18.39 -6.85
C SER A 67 -2.19 -17.84 -7.70
N GLU A 68 -2.61 -18.60 -8.70
CA GLU A 68 -3.69 -18.26 -9.63
C GLU A 68 -5.04 -18.18 -8.91
N LYS A 69 -5.28 -19.09 -7.95
CA LYS A 69 -6.49 -19.05 -7.13
C LYS A 69 -6.53 -17.82 -6.23
N ALA A 70 -5.41 -17.45 -5.60
CA ALA A 70 -5.29 -16.23 -4.84
C ALA A 70 -5.57 -15.01 -5.72
N ILE A 71 -4.92 -14.93 -6.90
CA ILE A 71 -5.14 -13.86 -7.89
C ILE A 71 -6.62 -13.72 -8.25
N SER A 72 -7.28 -14.85 -8.50
CA SER A 72 -8.70 -14.88 -8.87
C SER A 72 -9.65 -14.28 -7.82
N ILE A 73 -9.22 -14.14 -6.56
CA ILE A 73 -10.02 -13.53 -5.50
C ILE A 73 -10.08 -12.01 -5.68
N TRP A 74 -8.95 -11.33 -5.88
CA TRP A 74 -8.96 -9.87 -6.02
C TRP A 74 -9.29 -9.38 -7.42
N GLU A 75 -9.39 -10.29 -8.38
CA GLU A 75 -9.90 -10.01 -9.72
C GLU A 75 -11.42 -10.15 -9.85
N THR A 76 -12.13 -10.60 -8.80
CA THR A 76 -13.60 -10.63 -8.85
C THR A 76 -14.21 -9.26 -8.62
N LYS A 77 -15.37 -9.04 -9.23
CA LYS A 77 -16.24 -7.90 -8.93
C LYS A 77 -16.53 -7.81 -7.43
N ASN A 78 -16.68 -6.59 -6.95
CA ASN A 78 -16.89 -6.14 -5.57
C ASN A 78 -15.77 -6.47 -4.59
N PHE A 79 -14.63 -7.02 -5.02
CA PHE A 79 -13.56 -7.35 -4.09
C PHE A 79 -13.03 -6.11 -3.37
N PHE A 80 -12.76 -5.02 -4.08
CA PHE A 80 -12.19 -3.80 -3.49
C PHE A 80 -13.26 -2.96 -2.80
N PHE A 81 -14.48 -2.91 -3.36
CA PHE A 81 -15.59 -2.15 -2.80
C PHE A 81 -16.10 -2.71 -1.45
N GLU A 82 -15.99 -4.03 -1.24
CA GLU A 82 -16.42 -4.69 0.01
C GLU A 82 -15.29 -4.80 1.06
N LEU A 83 -14.14 -4.16 0.86
CA LEU A 83 -13.10 -4.14 1.89
C LEU A 83 -13.57 -3.30 3.07
N GLU A 84 -13.44 -3.86 4.27
CA GLU A 84 -13.69 -3.10 5.49
C GLU A 84 -12.55 -2.10 5.74
N PRO A 85 -12.85 -0.86 6.18
CA PRO A 85 -11.83 0.06 6.62
C PRO A 85 -11.02 -0.51 7.79
N LEU A 86 -9.74 -0.15 7.86
CA LEU A 86 -8.97 -0.42 9.07
C LEU A 86 -9.56 0.36 10.26
N PRO A 87 -9.49 -0.18 11.49
CA PRO A 87 -9.87 0.55 12.69
C PRO A 87 -9.19 1.93 12.74
N GLY A 88 -9.98 2.98 13.00
CA GLY A 88 -9.51 4.36 13.09
C GLY A 88 -9.15 5.06 11.77
N ALA A 89 -8.99 4.34 10.65
CA ALA A 89 -8.45 4.92 9.41
C ALA A 89 -9.31 6.05 8.83
N VAL A 90 -10.62 5.83 8.71
CA VAL A 90 -11.54 6.83 8.15
C VAL A 90 -11.56 8.09 9.02
N GLN A 91 -11.60 7.92 10.33
CA GLN A 91 -11.60 9.03 11.28
C GLN A 91 -10.28 9.81 11.22
N ALA A 92 -9.14 9.13 11.25
CA ALA A 92 -7.84 9.76 11.23
C ALA A 92 -7.61 10.56 9.95
N VAL A 93 -7.96 10.01 8.78
CA VAL A 93 -7.82 10.72 7.50
C VAL A 93 -8.76 11.93 7.40
N LYS A 94 -10.01 11.81 7.88
CA LYS A 94 -10.92 12.98 7.95
C LYS A 94 -10.39 14.08 8.87
N GLN A 95 -9.85 13.70 10.03
CA GLN A 95 -9.22 14.66 10.95
C GLN A 95 -7.98 15.30 10.31
N MET A 96 -7.13 14.50 9.67
CA MET A 96 -5.92 14.96 8.97
C MET A 96 -6.26 16.01 7.90
N ALA A 97 -7.27 15.72 7.06
CA ALA A 97 -7.73 16.64 6.02
C ALA A 97 -8.39 17.93 6.56
N SER A 98 -8.77 17.96 7.84
CA SER A 98 -9.31 19.16 8.50
C SER A 98 -8.26 20.01 9.21
N LEU A 99 -7.00 19.54 9.26
CA LEU A 99 -5.91 20.30 9.88
C LEU A 99 -5.51 21.48 8.99
N GLN A 100 -5.14 22.59 9.62
CA GLN A 100 -4.61 23.75 8.89
C GLN A 100 -3.30 23.38 8.19
N ASN A 101 -3.11 23.92 6.98
CA ASN A 101 -1.91 23.72 6.18
C ASN A 101 -1.58 22.22 6.01
N THR A 102 -2.59 21.41 5.66
CA THR A 102 -2.43 19.97 5.49
C THR A 102 -3.31 19.48 4.34
N ASP A 103 -2.67 19.15 3.23
CA ASP A 103 -3.33 18.52 2.10
C ASP A 103 -3.17 17.00 2.20
N VAL A 104 -4.26 16.27 1.95
CA VAL A 104 -4.30 14.81 2.08
C VAL A 104 -4.76 14.19 0.78
N PHE A 105 -3.92 13.31 0.22
CA PHE A 105 -4.23 12.53 -0.98
C PHE A 105 -4.24 11.03 -0.69
N ILE A 106 -5.21 10.31 -1.23
CA ILE A 106 -5.20 8.84 -1.31
C ILE A 106 -4.38 8.43 -2.53
N CYS A 107 -3.08 8.23 -2.32
CA CYS A 107 -2.19 7.70 -3.35
C CYS A 107 -2.23 6.16 -3.35
N THR A 108 -2.91 5.56 -4.34
CA THR A 108 -3.13 4.10 -4.40
C THR A 108 -2.77 3.54 -5.78
N SER A 109 -2.29 2.29 -5.82
CA SER A 109 -2.01 1.63 -7.10
C SER A 109 -3.19 0.79 -7.55
N PRO A 110 -3.45 0.61 -8.87
CA PRO A 110 -4.39 -0.37 -9.41
C PRO A 110 -3.74 -1.76 -9.62
N ILE A 111 -4.54 -2.84 -9.70
CA ILE A 111 -4.05 -4.15 -10.15
C ILE A 111 -3.93 -4.11 -11.67
N LYS A 112 -3.18 -5.06 -12.27
CA LYS A 112 -3.04 -5.14 -13.73
C LYS A 112 -4.39 -5.39 -14.41
N MET A 113 -5.21 -6.30 -13.85
CA MET A 113 -6.57 -6.53 -14.31
C MET A 113 -7.48 -5.37 -13.86
N PHE A 114 -7.62 -4.36 -14.72
CA PHE A 114 -8.24 -3.09 -14.36
C PHE A 114 -9.77 -3.09 -14.38
N LYS A 115 -10.44 -4.19 -14.78
CA LYS A 115 -11.89 -4.18 -15.06
C LYS A 115 -12.76 -3.66 -13.91
N TYR A 116 -12.36 -3.96 -12.67
CA TYR A 116 -13.14 -3.58 -11.47
C TYR A 116 -12.37 -2.66 -10.53
N CYS A 117 -11.05 -2.83 -10.42
CA CYS A 117 -10.24 -2.22 -9.36
C CYS A 117 -10.25 -0.67 -9.31
N PRO A 118 -10.04 0.07 -10.42
CA PRO A 118 -10.08 1.53 -10.40
C PRO A 118 -11.44 2.04 -9.92
N TYR A 119 -12.52 1.65 -10.61
CA TYR A 119 -13.89 2.08 -10.28
C TYR A 119 -14.24 1.80 -8.81
N GLU A 120 -14.02 0.56 -8.35
CA GLU A 120 -14.37 0.19 -6.98
C GLU A 120 -13.57 0.95 -5.92
N LYS A 121 -12.35 1.43 -6.24
CA LYS A 121 -11.58 2.29 -5.34
C LYS A 121 -12.19 3.67 -5.23
N TYR A 122 -12.64 4.27 -6.33
CA TYR A 122 -13.38 5.55 -6.28
C TYR A 122 -14.68 5.39 -5.48
N ALA A 123 -15.48 4.38 -5.80
CA ALA A 123 -16.73 4.10 -5.09
C ALA A 123 -16.52 3.82 -3.58
N TRP A 124 -15.42 3.15 -3.21
CA TRP A 124 -15.07 2.92 -1.81
C TRP A 124 -14.70 4.23 -1.10
N VAL A 125 -13.96 5.12 -1.76
CA VAL A 125 -13.62 6.44 -1.20
C VAL A 125 -14.89 7.27 -1.02
N GLU A 126 -15.76 7.37 -2.03
CA GLU A 126 -17.03 8.08 -1.92
C GLU A 126 -17.88 7.56 -0.75
N LYS A 127 -18.03 6.23 -0.63
CA LYS A 127 -18.79 5.58 0.44
C LYS A 127 -18.31 5.96 1.84
N HIS A 128 -17.00 6.11 2.05
CA HIS A 128 -16.42 6.28 3.39
C HIS A 128 -16.03 7.73 3.72
N PHE A 129 -15.67 8.52 2.71
CA PHE A 129 -15.17 9.89 2.86
C PHE A 129 -16.12 10.95 2.30
N GLY A 130 -17.07 10.57 1.43
CA GLY A 130 -17.96 11.50 0.73
C GLY A 130 -17.43 11.87 -0.66
N PRO A 131 -18.29 12.48 -1.51
CA PRO A 131 -17.97 12.78 -2.91
C PRO A 131 -16.82 13.78 -3.05
N ASP A 132 -16.72 14.77 -2.17
CA ASP A 132 -15.66 15.79 -2.24
C ASP A 132 -14.25 15.21 -2.11
N PHE A 133 -14.11 14.05 -1.44
CA PHE A 133 -12.81 13.40 -1.27
C PHE A 133 -12.36 12.61 -2.52
N LEU A 134 -13.21 12.50 -3.54
CA LEU A 134 -12.85 11.89 -4.82
C LEU A 134 -11.76 12.69 -5.55
N GLU A 135 -11.77 14.01 -5.38
CA GLU A 135 -10.74 14.93 -5.92
C GLU A 135 -9.35 14.66 -5.35
N GLN A 136 -9.27 13.95 -4.22
CA GLN A 136 -8.03 13.64 -3.53
C GLN A 136 -7.44 12.26 -3.87
N ILE A 137 -7.94 11.60 -4.92
CA ILE A 137 -7.45 10.29 -5.33
C ILE A 137 -6.34 10.43 -6.37
N VAL A 138 -5.17 9.86 -6.07
CA VAL A 138 -4.08 9.67 -7.04
C VAL A 138 -3.94 8.18 -7.33
N LEU A 139 -4.39 7.74 -8.51
CA LEU A 139 -4.31 6.35 -8.94
C LEU A 139 -3.04 6.12 -9.80
N THR A 140 -1.98 5.55 -9.21
CA THR A 140 -0.70 5.33 -9.91
C THR A 140 -0.02 4.02 -9.53
N ARG A 141 0.61 3.36 -10.52
CA ARG A 141 1.49 2.20 -10.27
C ARG A 141 2.87 2.59 -9.74
N ASP A 142 3.27 3.83 -9.97
CA ASP A 142 4.54 4.40 -9.54
C ASP A 142 4.27 5.59 -8.63
N LYS A 143 4.54 5.42 -7.34
CA LYS A 143 4.33 6.47 -6.33
C LYS A 143 5.53 7.41 -6.21
N THR A 144 6.68 7.07 -6.80
CA THR A 144 7.91 7.86 -6.70
C THR A 144 7.78 9.18 -7.46
N VAL A 145 6.95 9.21 -8.51
CA VAL A 145 6.66 10.41 -9.31
C VAL A 145 5.62 11.35 -8.68
N VAL A 146 5.02 10.96 -7.55
CA VAL A 146 4.07 11.80 -6.80
C VAL A 146 4.84 12.50 -5.70
N SER A 147 4.83 13.83 -5.70
CA SER A 147 5.49 14.64 -4.69
C SER A 147 4.59 14.86 -3.47
N ALA A 148 5.17 14.71 -2.27
CA ALA A 148 4.53 14.99 -0.98
C ALA A 148 5.63 15.07 0.11
N ASP A 149 5.30 15.50 1.32
CA ASP A 149 6.23 15.44 2.46
C ASP A 149 6.31 14.05 3.10
N ILE A 150 5.19 13.31 3.11
CA ILE A 150 5.04 12.02 3.78
C ILE A 150 4.25 11.06 2.90
N LEU A 151 4.70 9.80 2.82
CA LEU A 151 3.94 8.68 2.30
C LEU A 151 3.74 7.63 3.40
N ILE A 152 2.50 7.48 3.87
CA ILE A 152 2.10 6.41 4.81
C ILE A 152 1.63 5.19 3.99
N ASP A 153 2.42 4.12 3.97
CA ASP A 153 2.17 2.95 3.12
C ASP A 153 2.69 1.65 3.77
N ASP A 154 2.02 0.52 3.54
CA ASP A 154 2.35 -0.77 4.12
C ASP A 154 3.35 -1.61 3.29
N ARG A 155 3.73 -1.12 2.10
CA ARG A 155 4.80 -1.70 1.28
C ARG A 155 6.16 -1.30 1.86
N PRO A 156 7.03 -2.26 2.25
CA PRO A 156 8.35 -1.93 2.77
C PRO A 156 9.24 -1.22 1.75
N ASP A 157 9.29 -1.74 0.52
CA ASP A 157 10.18 -1.23 -0.53
C ASP A 157 9.36 -0.58 -1.65
N ILE A 158 9.31 0.76 -1.65
CA ILE A 158 8.63 1.56 -2.67
C ILE A 158 9.67 2.17 -3.61
N THR A 159 9.75 1.62 -4.81
CA THR A 159 10.68 2.04 -5.86
C THR A 159 9.94 2.32 -7.16
N GLY A 160 10.56 3.09 -8.05
CA GLY A 160 9.95 3.55 -9.29
C GLY A 160 10.94 4.35 -10.15
N ALA A 161 10.42 5.21 -11.01
CA ALA A 161 11.18 6.00 -11.95
C ALA A 161 11.99 7.14 -11.29
N GLU A 162 11.51 7.69 -10.17
CA GLU A 162 12.23 8.71 -9.41
C GLU A 162 13.11 8.04 -8.34
N PRO A 163 14.46 8.10 -8.47
CA PRO A 163 15.38 7.49 -7.52
C PRO A 163 15.41 8.18 -6.15
N HIS A 164 14.97 9.45 -6.06
CA HIS A 164 14.95 10.24 -4.84
C HIS A 164 13.56 10.87 -4.62
N PRO A 165 12.55 10.06 -4.23
CA PRO A 165 11.22 10.58 -3.94
C PRO A 165 11.27 11.67 -2.89
N THR A 166 10.44 12.70 -3.04
CA THR A 166 10.43 13.88 -2.14
C THR A 166 9.84 13.56 -0.76
N TRP A 167 8.97 12.56 -0.67
CA TRP A 167 8.34 12.15 0.58
C TRP A 167 9.25 11.31 1.46
N GLU A 168 9.08 11.47 2.77
CA GLU A 168 9.52 10.46 3.71
C GLU A 168 8.54 9.28 3.74
N HIS A 169 9.05 8.06 3.59
CA HIS A 169 8.24 6.85 3.78
C HIS A 169 8.06 6.54 5.27
N VAL A 170 6.80 6.50 5.69
CA VAL A 170 6.41 6.00 7.01
C VAL A 170 5.74 4.65 6.81
N LEU A 171 6.40 3.57 7.26
CA LEU A 171 5.87 2.22 7.07
C LEU A 171 4.64 2.01 7.96
N PHE A 172 3.48 1.80 7.35
CA PHE A 172 2.28 1.43 8.09
C PHE A 172 2.31 -0.08 8.42
N THR A 173 2.10 -0.43 9.68
CA THR A 173 2.15 -1.83 10.10
C THR A 173 1.00 -2.65 9.50
N SER A 174 1.35 -3.81 8.95
CA SER A 174 0.43 -4.80 8.41
C SER A 174 0.95 -6.21 8.71
N CYS A 175 0.08 -7.21 8.59
CA CYS A 175 0.38 -8.61 8.89
C CYS A 175 1.67 -9.12 8.21
N HIS A 176 1.94 -8.68 6.98
CA HIS A 176 3.11 -9.10 6.20
C HIS A 176 4.41 -8.33 6.48
N ASN A 177 4.37 -7.24 7.27
CA ASN A 177 5.54 -6.39 7.53
C ASN A 177 5.84 -6.17 9.02
N GLN A 178 4.97 -6.65 9.93
CA GLN A 178 5.08 -6.44 11.37
C GLN A 178 6.37 -7.01 12.00
N HIS A 179 6.97 -8.02 11.37
CA HIS A 179 8.19 -8.68 11.81
C HIS A 179 9.46 -8.01 11.24
N LEU A 180 9.31 -7.05 10.32
CA LEU A 180 10.46 -6.38 9.70
C LEU A 180 11.06 -5.36 10.67
N GLN A 181 12.36 -5.51 10.92
CA GLN A 181 13.15 -4.52 11.64
C GLN A 181 13.50 -3.37 10.69
N LEU A 182 13.17 -2.15 11.12
CA LEU A 182 13.52 -0.94 10.39
C LEU A 182 14.85 -0.40 10.89
N GLN A 183 15.67 0.06 9.95
CA GLN A 183 16.91 0.75 10.27
C GLN A 183 16.63 2.26 10.40
N PRO A 184 17.16 2.95 11.43
CA PRO A 184 17.13 4.41 11.49
C PRO A 184 17.69 5.02 10.19
N PRO A 185 17.11 6.13 9.69
CA PRO A 185 16.06 6.96 10.30
C PRO A 185 14.62 6.55 9.96
N SER A 186 14.38 5.36 9.41
CA SER A 186 13.04 4.94 8.94
C SER A 186 12.03 4.90 10.08
N ARG A 187 10.82 5.43 9.85
CA ARG A 187 9.72 5.47 10.83
C ARG A 187 8.61 4.47 10.51
N ARG A 188 7.87 4.10 11.55
CA ARG A 188 6.71 3.19 11.48
C ARG A 188 5.52 3.82 12.17
N LEU A 189 4.35 3.68 11.56
CA LEU A 189 3.06 3.94 12.20
C LEU A 189 2.42 2.57 12.47
N HIS A 190 2.25 2.17 13.74
CA HIS A 190 1.76 0.82 14.06
C HIS A 190 0.26 0.70 13.88
N SER A 191 -0.49 1.76 14.14
CA SER A 191 -1.93 1.82 13.95
C SER A 191 -2.40 3.26 13.76
N TRP A 192 -3.67 3.45 13.39
CA TRP A 192 -4.28 4.78 13.39
C TRP A 192 -4.63 5.32 14.79
N ALA A 193 -4.46 4.50 15.84
CA ALA A 193 -4.57 4.94 17.23
C ALA A 193 -3.26 5.55 17.75
N ASP A 194 -2.14 5.32 17.06
CA ASP A 194 -0.85 5.93 17.37
C ASP A 194 -0.85 7.43 17.03
N ASP A 195 0.17 8.15 17.51
CA ASP A 195 0.33 9.58 17.28
C ASP A 195 0.83 9.92 15.87
N TRP A 196 -0.06 9.78 14.89
CA TRP A 196 0.19 10.20 13.51
C TRP A 196 0.37 11.73 13.38
N LYS A 197 -0.11 12.53 14.33
CA LYS A 197 0.04 13.99 14.30
C LYS A 197 1.48 14.40 14.53
N ALA A 198 2.16 13.78 15.50
CA ALA A 198 3.59 14.00 15.73
C ALA A 198 4.45 13.74 14.47
N ILE A 199 4.05 12.76 13.64
CA ILE A 199 4.73 12.47 12.36
C ILE A 199 4.55 13.61 11.36
N LEU A 200 3.35 14.18 11.27
CA LEU A 200 3.04 15.33 10.42
C LEU A 200 3.76 16.59 10.93
N ASP A 201 3.67 16.86 12.23
CA ASP A 201 4.22 18.07 12.83
C ASP A 201 5.74 18.12 12.74
N SER A 202 6.42 16.95 12.72
CA SER A 202 7.87 16.89 12.47
C SER A 202 8.29 17.32 11.05
N LYS A 203 7.34 17.55 10.14
CA LYS A 203 7.58 18.02 8.76
C LYS A 203 7.11 19.45 8.54
N ARG A 204 6.40 20.05 9.49
CA ARG A 204 5.94 21.43 9.36
C ARG A 204 7.14 22.38 9.50
N PRO A 205 7.18 23.49 8.74
CA PRO A 205 8.09 24.59 9.04
C PRO A 205 7.84 25.12 10.45
N HIS A 206 8.92 25.38 11.19
CA HIS A 206 8.88 26.07 12.49
C HIS A 206 8.76 27.59 12.32
#